data_AF-Q12RF6-F1
#
_entry.id   AF-Q12RF6-F1
#
_cell.length_a   1.000
_cell.length_b   1.000
_cell.length_c   1.000
_cell.angle_alpha   90.00
_cell.angle_beta   90.00
_cell.angle_gamma   90.00
#
_symmetry.space_group_name_H-M   'P 1'
#
loop_
_entity.id
_entity.type
_entity.pdbx_description
1 polymer ?
#
loop_
_entity_poly.entity_id
_entity_poly.type
_entity_poly.pdbx_seq_one_letter_code
_entity_poly.pdbx_strand_id
1 'polypeptide(L)'
;MPQNDAVYVLKLMHRIGVKYLSIWLAALAVIYLISDFVFFRGLYIETQIGTVTDVSQSISRPSGAGPVLKYASVELESGQFVQAVCEPSCHIGTEVEVNIYEPLIGWNTNYYTTGMQIKDRP
;
A
#
# COMPACT_ATOMS: atom_id res chain seq x y z
N MET A 1 53.74 6.21 27.34
CA MET A 1 52.74 5.34 26.65
C MET A 1 51.41 6.10 26.52
N PRO A 2 51.20 6.93 25.49
CA PRO A 2 49.93 7.66 25.27
C PRO A 2 49.08 7.12 24.09
N GLN A 3 49.57 6.09 23.38
CA GLN A 3 48.97 5.63 22.12
C GLN A 3 47.70 4.79 22.30
N ASN A 4 47.47 4.23 23.49
CA ASN A 4 46.28 3.43 23.78
C ASN A 4 45.03 4.28 24.02
N ASP A 5 45.18 5.51 24.51
CA ASP A 5 44.03 6.35 24.89
C ASP A 5 43.33 6.93 23.65
N ALA A 6 44.09 7.36 22.65
CA ALA A 6 43.54 7.89 21.40
C ALA A 6 42.74 6.85 20.61
N VAL A 7 43.22 5.60 20.57
CA VAL A 7 42.52 4.48 19.91
C VAL A 7 41.22 4.12 20.66
N TYR A 8 41.22 4.24 21.99
CA TYR A 8 40.05 3.97 22.82
C TYR A 8 38.96 5.02 22.62
N VAL A 9 39.33 6.30 22.59
CA VAL A 9 38.42 7.42 22.34
C VAL A 9 37.82 7.34 20.94
N LEU A 10 38.61 7.00 19.91
CA LEU A 10 38.10 6.85 18.54
C LEU A 10 37.09 5.71 18.42
N LYS A 11 37.35 4.54 19.04
CA LYS A 11 36.40 3.41 19.07
C LYS A 11 35.12 3.75 19.83
N LEU A 12 35.22 4.53 20.91
CA LEU A 12 34.08 4.99 21.68
C LEU A 12 33.23 5.98 20.87
N MET A 13 33.86 6.98 20.25
CA MET A 13 33.18 7.95 19.38
C MET A 13 32.53 7.28 18.16
N HIS A 14 33.18 6.29 17.55
CA HIS A 14 32.59 5.53 16.45
C HIS A 14 31.37 4.72 16.89
N ARG A 15 31.45 4.01 18.03
CA ARG A 15 30.30 3.27 18.58
C ARG A 15 29.15 4.20 18.96
N ILE A 16 29.44 5.38 19.49
CA ILE A 16 28.42 6.38 19.85
C ILE A 16 27.78 6.96 18.58
N GLY A 17 28.58 7.36 17.59
CA GLY A 17 28.11 7.91 16.32
C GLY A 17 27.23 6.94 15.53
N VAL A 18 27.63 5.66 15.46
CA VAL A 18 26.84 4.61 14.78
C VAL A 18 25.50 4.38 15.50
N LYS A 19 25.48 4.38 16.84
CA LYS A 19 24.23 4.25 17.61
C LYS A 19 23.28 5.40 17.34
N TYR A 20 23.74 6.64 17.43
CA TYR A 20 22.89 7.80 17.15
C TYR A 20 22.41 7.83 15.70
N LEU A 21 23.27 7.49 14.73
CA LEU A 21 22.87 7.38 13.33
C LEU A 21 21.78 6.31 13.15
N SER A 22 21.91 5.14 13.77
CA SER A 22 20.90 4.08 13.69
C SER A 22 19.57 4.48 14.32
N ILE A 23 19.59 5.25 15.42
CA ILE A 23 18.38 5.78 16.06
C ILE A 23 17.68 6.78 15.13
N TRP A 24 18.44 7.68 14.49
CA TRP A 24 17.87 8.64 13.54
C TRP A 24 17.28 7.96 12.31
N LEU A 25 17.97 6.96 11.75
CA LEU A 25 17.43 6.18 10.62
C LEU A 25 16.16 5.43 11.02
N ALA A 26 16.12 4.83 12.21
CA ALA A 26 14.92 4.19 12.72
C ALA A 26 13.77 5.19 12.92
N ALA A 27 14.05 6.36 13.49
CA ALA A 27 13.05 7.42 13.66
C ALA A 27 12.49 7.90 12.32
N LEU A 28 13.34 8.12 11.32
CA LEU A 28 12.90 8.50 9.97
C LEU A 28 12.07 7.40 9.30
N ALA A 29 12.46 6.13 9.47
CA ALA A 29 11.67 5.00 8.96
C ALA A 29 10.29 4.92 9.62
N VAL A 30 10.21 5.14 10.94
CA VAL A 30 8.92 5.18 11.66
C VAL A 30 8.06 6.34 11.17
N ILE A 31 8.62 7.55 11.04
CA ILE A 31 7.90 8.72 10.53
C ILE A 31 7.38 8.46 9.11
N TYR A 32 8.21 7.85 8.25
CA TYR A 32 7.82 7.47 6.91
C TYR A 32 6.64 6.49 6.92
N LEU A 33 6.71 5.42 7.71
CA LEU A 33 5.65 4.42 7.79
C LEU A 33 4.33 5.00 8.33
N ILE A 34 4.40 5.87 9.34
CA ILE A 34 3.22 6.57 9.88
C ILE A 34 2.62 7.47 8.81
N SER A 35 3.45 8.25 8.11
CA SER A 35 2.99 9.13 7.04
C SER A 35 2.35 8.32 5.91
N ASP A 36 2.98 7.22 5.47
CA ASP A 36 2.43 6.33 4.44
C ASP A 36 1.03 5.81 4.81
N PHE A 37 0.85 5.42 6.07
CA PHE A 37 -0.44 4.95 6.57
C PHE A 37 -1.49 6.07 6.61
N VAL A 38 -1.13 7.24 7.16
CA VAL A 38 -2.03 8.37 7.36
C VAL A 38 -2.51 8.95 6.04
N PHE A 39 -1.63 9.06 5.04
CA PHE A 39 -1.92 9.74 3.78
C PHE A 39 -2.35 8.81 2.63
N PHE A 40 -1.89 7.56 2.60
CA PHE A 40 -2.09 6.68 1.44
C PHE A 40 -2.87 5.40 1.77
N ARG A 41 -2.45 4.62 2.77
CA ARG A 41 -3.09 3.31 3.02
C ARG A 41 -4.46 3.43 3.68
N GLY A 42 -4.56 4.32 4.67
CA GLY A 42 -5.79 4.56 5.39
C GLY A 42 -6.30 3.41 6.25
N LEU A 43 -7.45 3.65 6.85
CA LEU A 43 -8.21 2.67 7.62
C LEU A 43 -9.14 1.91 6.69
N TYR A 44 -9.22 0.60 6.90
CA TYR A 44 -10.26 -0.20 6.29
C TYR A 44 -11.63 0.24 6.84
N ILE A 45 -12.57 0.53 5.95
CA ILE A 45 -13.92 0.97 6.28
C ILE A 45 -14.87 -0.21 6.20
N GLU A 46 -15.03 -0.77 5.00
CA GLU A 46 -15.97 -1.85 4.72
C GLU A 46 -15.64 -2.58 3.42
N THR A 47 -16.35 -3.67 3.17
CA THR A 47 -16.37 -4.41 1.92
C THR A 47 -17.77 -4.34 1.33
N GLN A 48 -17.87 -4.01 0.05
CA GLN A 48 -19.12 -4.07 -0.72
C GLN A 48 -18.96 -5.01 -1.91
N ILE A 49 -20.06 -5.59 -2.40
CA ILE A 49 -20.06 -6.34 -3.65
C ILE A 49 -20.27 -5.35 -4.80
N GLY A 50 -19.58 -5.58 -5.91
CA GLY A 50 -19.79 -4.81 -7.13
C GLY A 50 -19.51 -5.61 -8.39
N THR A 51 -20.00 -5.11 -9.52
CA THR A 51 -19.78 -5.70 -10.84
C THR A 51 -18.81 -4.85 -11.63
N VAL A 52 -17.77 -5.47 -12.19
CA VAL A 52 -16.81 -4.78 -13.06
C VAL A 52 -17.50 -4.37 -14.35
N THR A 53 -17.55 -3.08 -14.64
CA THR A 53 -18.20 -2.54 -15.84
C THR A 53 -17.20 -2.14 -16.92
N ASP A 54 -16.00 -1.75 -16.52
CA ASP A 54 -14.90 -1.44 -17.42
C ASP A 54 -13.54 -1.80 -16.81
N VAL A 55 -12.57 -2.17 -17.65
CA VAL A 55 -11.19 -2.46 -17.23
C VAL A 55 -10.25 -1.56 -18.01
N SER A 56 -9.68 -0.60 -17.31
CA SER A 56 -8.77 0.41 -17.85
C SER A 56 -7.29 0.02 -17.69
N GLN A 57 -6.40 0.99 -17.95
CA GLN A 57 -4.95 0.78 -18.12
C GLN A 57 -4.28 0.00 -16.98
N SER A 58 -3.27 -0.78 -17.36
CA SER A 58 -2.35 -1.45 -16.44
C SER A 58 -1.55 -0.44 -15.63
N ILE A 59 -1.45 -0.67 -14.33
CA ILE A 59 -0.63 0.13 -13.43
C ILE A 59 0.84 -0.16 -13.74
N SER A 60 1.59 0.86 -14.18
CA SER A 60 3.03 0.73 -14.45
C SER A 60 3.76 0.31 -13.19
N ARG A 61 4.47 -0.83 -13.26
CA ARG A 61 5.24 -1.38 -12.15
C ARG A 61 6.67 -1.69 -12.57
N PRO A 62 7.64 -1.63 -11.64
CA PRO A 62 9.01 -2.09 -11.89
C PRO A 62 9.01 -3.55 -12.35
N SER A 63 9.91 -3.89 -13.27
CA SER A 63 10.05 -5.27 -13.76
C SER A 63 10.29 -6.24 -12.58
N GLY A 64 9.48 -7.29 -12.49
CA GLY A 64 9.58 -8.31 -11.42
C GLY A 64 8.72 -8.07 -10.18
N ALA A 65 7.96 -6.97 -10.10
CA ALA A 65 7.13 -6.62 -8.94
C ALA A 65 5.79 -7.39 -8.81
N GLY A 66 5.71 -8.62 -9.31
CA GLY A 66 4.53 -9.47 -9.25
C GLY A 66 3.49 -9.19 -10.36
N PRO A 67 2.24 -9.67 -10.19
CA PRO A 67 1.20 -9.58 -11.22
C PRO A 67 0.83 -8.14 -11.61
N VAL A 68 0.47 -7.94 -12.88
CA VAL A 68 0.05 -6.65 -13.43
C VAL A 68 -1.34 -6.29 -12.91
N LEU A 69 -1.41 -5.30 -12.01
CA LEU A 69 -2.67 -4.73 -11.56
C LEU A 69 -3.25 -3.79 -12.63
N LYS A 70 -4.58 -3.67 -12.66
CA LYS A 70 -5.30 -2.79 -13.58
C LYS A 70 -6.25 -1.89 -12.79
N TYR A 71 -6.54 -0.71 -13.29
CA TYR A 71 -7.67 0.06 -12.77
C TYR A 71 -8.95 -0.44 -13.44
N ALA A 72 -10.01 -0.66 -12.68
CA ALA A 72 -11.32 -1.06 -13.19
C ALA A 72 -12.41 -0.16 -12.63
N SER A 73 -13.42 0.13 -13.44
CA SER A 73 -14.66 0.76 -12.97
C SER A 73 -15.57 -0.34 -12.47
N VAL A 74 -16.03 -0.21 -11.23
CA VAL A 74 -16.91 -1.19 -10.58
C VAL A 74 -18.20 -0.47 -10.18
N GLU A 75 -19.32 -1.04 -10.59
CA GLU A 75 -20.64 -0.64 -10.11
C GLU A 75 -20.96 -1.41 -8.84
N LEU A 76 -21.01 -0.70 -7.71
CA LEU A 76 -21.37 -1.29 -6.41
C LEU A 76 -22.87 -1.64 -6.38
N GLU A 77 -23.28 -2.54 -5.49
CA GLU A 77 -24.71 -2.86 -5.27
C GLU A 77 -25.56 -1.63 -4.91
N SER A 78 -24.93 -0.58 -4.36
CA SER A 78 -25.57 0.71 -4.09
C SER A 78 -25.91 1.51 -5.36
N GLY A 79 -25.46 1.07 -6.55
CA GLY A 79 -25.57 1.80 -7.82
C GLY A 79 -24.47 2.85 -8.02
N GLN A 80 -23.52 2.97 -7.10
CA GLN A 80 -22.39 3.89 -7.22
C GLN A 80 -21.28 3.28 -8.09
N PHE A 81 -20.72 4.09 -8.99
CA PHE A 81 -19.54 3.72 -9.77
C PHE A 81 -18.28 4.20 -9.06
N VAL A 82 -17.33 3.27 -8.84
CA VAL A 82 -16.03 3.55 -8.22
C VAL A 82 -14.89 3.03 -9.09
N GLN A 83 -13.76 3.72 -9.05
CA GLN A 83 -12.53 3.24 -9.68
C GLN A 83 -11.72 2.43 -8.66
N ALA A 84 -11.63 1.12 -8.89
CA ALA A 84 -10.94 0.19 -8.01
C ALA A 84 -9.68 -0.38 -8.67
N VAL A 85 -8.68 -0.67 -7.86
CA VAL A 85 -7.51 -1.45 -8.29
C VAL A 85 -7.90 -2.92 -8.31
N CYS A 86 -7.75 -3.53 -9.48
CA CYS A 86 -8.17 -4.88 -9.78
C CYS A 86 -6.99 -5.82 -10.04
N GLU A 87 -7.16 -7.08 -9.65
CA GLU A 87 -6.24 -8.15 -9.97
C GLU A 87 -6.24 -8.46 -11.49
N PRO A 88 -5.19 -9.10 -12.03
CA PRO A 88 -5.10 -9.36 -13.48
C PRO A 88 -6.27 -10.17 -14.04
N SER A 89 -6.90 -10.97 -13.19
CA SER A 89 -8.01 -11.85 -13.51
C SER A 89 -9.33 -11.10 -13.71
N CYS A 90 -9.47 -9.86 -13.21
CA CYS A 90 -10.68 -9.07 -13.39
C CYS A 90 -11.01 -8.84 -14.87
N HIS A 91 -12.26 -9.11 -15.22
CA HIS A 91 -12.82 -8.88 -16.54
C HIS A 91 -14.20 -8.22 -16.41
N ILE A 92 -14.69 -7.64 -17.49
CA ILE A 92 -16.01 -7.00 -17.51
C ILE A 92 -17.08 -8.06 -17.22
N GLY A 93 -18.02 -7.72 -16.35
CA GLY A 93 -19.14 -8.57 -15.93
C GLY A 93 -18.84 -9.50 -14.74
N THR A 94 -17.63 -9.48 -14.19
CA THR A 94 -17.32 -10.27 -12.98
C THR A 94 -17.87 -9.56 -11.73
N GLU A 95 -18.51 -10.32 -10.84
CA GLU A 95 -18.81 -9.88 -9.47
C GLU A 95 -17.54 -9.99 -8.61
N VAL A 96 -17.17 -8.89 -7.94
CA VAL A 96 -15.96 -8.75 -7.13
C VAL A 96 -16.28 -8.11 -5.79
N GLU A 97 -15.52 -8.45 -4.75
CA GLU A 97 -15.60 -7.76 -3.47
C GLU A 97 -14.70 -6.54 -3.49
N VAL A 98 -15.26 -5.36 -3.24
CA VAL A 98 -14.57 -4.08 -3.21
C VAL A 98 -14.32 -3.67 -1.77
N ASN A 99 -13.05 -3.72 -1.36
CA ASN A 99 -12.60 -3.21 -0.07
C ASN A 99 -12.34 -1.71 -0.15
N ILE A 100 -12.94 -0.98 0.77
CA ILE A 100 -12.92 0.48 0.84
C ILE A 100 -11.96 0.90 1.95
N TYR A 101 -10.97 1.70 1.61
CA TYR A 101 -9.99 2.25 2.56
C TYR A 101 -10.00 3.77 2.52
N GLU A 102 -10.08 4.40 3.68
CA GLU A 102 -10.09 5.86 3.80
C GLU A 102 -8.82 6.35 4.53
N PRO A 103 -7.98 7.17 3.87
CA PRO A 103 -6.84 7.81 4.54
C PRO A 103 -7.33 8.73 5.65
N LEU A 104 -6.60 8.76 6.77
CA LEU A 104 -6.90 9.67 7.89
C LEU A 104 -6.78 11.14 7.48
N ILE A 105 -5.87 11.41 6.53
CA ILE A 105 -5.67 12.74 5.96
C ILE A 105 -5.56 12.58 4.45
N GLY A 106 -6.61 13.00 3.74
CA GLY A 106 -6.73 12.89 2.28
C GLY A 106 -8.20 13.01 1.89
N TRP A 107 -8.47 13.34 0.63
CA TRP A 107 -9.85 13.49 0.12
C TRP A 107 -10.28 12.28 -0.71
N ASN A 108 -9.39 11.31 -0.92
CA ASN A 108 -9.59 10.23 -1.85
C ASN A 108 -9.69 8.90 -1.10
N THR A 109 -10.84 8.26 -1.21
CA THR A 109 -11.06 6.88 -0.79
C THR A 109 -10.38 5.94 -1.79
N ASN A 110 -9.67 4.93 -1.29
CA ASN A 110 -9.05 3.91 -2.12
C ASN A 110 -9.94 2.67 -2.17
N TYR A 111 -10.11 2.13 -3.37
CA TYR A 111 -10.93 0.94 -3.62
C TYR A 111 -10.04 -0.16 -4.18
N TYR A 112 -10.08 -1.34 -3.56
CA TYR A 112 -9.32 -2.51 -3.99
C TYR A 112 -10.25 -3.70 -4.13
N THR A 113 -10.19 -4.40 -5.26
CA THR A 113 -11.01 -5.60 -5.44
C THR A 113 -10.27 -6.83 -4.93
N THR A 114 -10.96 -7.73 -4.23
CA THR A 114 -10.42 -9.03 -3.83
C THR A 114 -11.37 -10.15 -4.22
N GLY A 115 -10.83 -11.24 -4.74
CA GLY A 115 -11.62 -12.43 -5.04
C GLY A 115 -12.61 -12.25 -6.21
N MET A 116 -12.92 -13.37 -6.84
CA MET A 116 -14.07 -13.47 -7.73
C MET A 116 -15.14 -14.22 -6.96
N GLN A 117 -16.27 -13.57 -6.70
CA GLN A 117 -17.49 -14.33 -6.44
C GLN A 117 -17.92 -14.82 -7.82
N ILE A 118 -17.42 -15.99 -8.23
CA ILE A 118 -17.95 -16.68 -9.40
C ILE A 118 -19.37 -17.07 -8.99
N LYS A 119 -20.32 -16.21 -9.30
CA LYS A 119 -21.71 -16.61 -9.36
C LYS A 119 -21.78 -17.60 -10.52
N ASP A 120 -21.61 -18.88 -10.21
CA ASP A 120 -21.97 -19.96 -11.11
C ASP A 120 -23.42 -19.68 -11.53
N ARG A 121 -23.58 -19.12 -12.74
CA ARG A 121 -24.88 -18.86 -13.32
C ARG A 121 -25.46 -20.25 -13.67
N PRO A 122 -26.70 -20.57 -13.27
CA PRO A 122 -27.31 -21.88 -13.49
C PRO A 122 -27.42 -22.25 -14.97
#